data_AF-X1UU82-F1
#
_entry.id   AF-X1UU82-F1
#
_cell.length_a   1.000
_cell.length_b   1.000
_cell.length_c   1.000
_cell.angle_alpha   90.00
_cell.angle_beta   90.00
_cell.angle_gamma   90.00
#
_symmetry.space_group_name_H-M   'P 1'
#
loop_
_entity.id
_entity.type
_entity.pdbx_description
1 polymer ?
#
loop_
_entity_poly.entity_id
_entity_poly.type
_entity_poly.pdbx_seq_one_letter_code
_entity_poly.pdbx_strand_id
1 'polypeptide(L)'
;FIVRKEPKKHGERKMIEGPFEKGWKVAVVDDVVTSGGSTLKACQAVEEEGGKVVLTLTLVDRLEGGRENLEEKGYEFISLLTRDDLLK
;
A
#
# COMPACT_ATOMS: atom_id res chain seq x y z
N PHE A 1 -4.77 9.67 7.00
CA PHE A 1 -3.37 10.04 6.69
C PHE A 1 -3.06 9.65 5.26
N ILE A 2 -1.94 10.12 4.72
CA ILE A 2 -1.38 9.68 3.43
C ILE A 2 0.07 9.22 3.65
N VAL A 3 0.54 8.30 2.80
CA VAL A 3 1.96 7.93 2.76
C VAL A 3 2.63 8.66 1.60
N ARG A 4 3.69 9.40 1.88
CA ARG A 4 4.45 10.17 0.87
C ARG A 4 5.40 9.24 0.12
N LYS A 5 5.73 9.62 -1.13
CA LYS A 5 6.76 8.91 -1.93
C LYS A 5 8.19 9.17 -1.43
N GLU A 6 8.39 10.31 -0.78
CA GLU A 6 9.68 10.74 -0.21
C GLU A 6 9.48 11.32 1.20
N PRO A 7 10.47 11.15 2.11
CA PRO A 7 10.40 11.70 3.45
C PRO A 7 10.30 13.23 3.46
N LYS A 8 9.87 13.82 4.59
CA LYS A 8 9.96 15.28 4.77
C LYS A 8 11.42 15.74 4.72
N LYS A 9 11.67 16.86 4.00
CA LYS A 9 13.01 17.46 3.84
C LYS A 9 13.50 18.23 5.09
N HIS A 10 12.62 18.54 6.04
CA HIS A 10 12.93 19.23 7.31
C HIS A 10 12.09 18.60 8.44
N GLY A 11 12.72 18.32 9.59
CA GLY A 11 12.11 17.62 10.73
C GLY A 11 12.35 16.10 10.75
N GLU A 12 11.65 15.38 11.63
CA GLU A 12 11.64 13.90 11.65
C GLU A 12 11.24 13.39 10.26
N ARG A 13 12.05 12.49 9.67
CA ARG A 13 11.92 11.96 8.30
C ARG A 13 10.75 10.98 8.15
N LYS A 14 9.57 11.37 8.61
CA LYS A 14 8.36 10.55 8.56
C LYS A 14 7.79 10.51 7.15
N MET A 15 7.30 9.34 6.77
CA MET A 15 6.62 9.09 5.49
C MET A 15 5.11 9.33 5.60
N ILE A 16 4.54 9.32 6.82
CA ILE A 16 3.11 9.49 7.06
C ILE A 16 2.76 10.96 7.34
N GLU A 17 1.71 11.45 6.68
CA GLU A 17 1.15 12.79 6.88
C GLU A 17 -0.34 12.74 7.27
N GLY A 18 -0.71 13.51 8.30
CA GLY A 18 -2.06 13.54 8.86
C GLY A 18 -2.19 12.70 10.14
N PRO A 19 -3.42 12.49 10.64
CA PRO A 19 -3.64 11.75 11.88
C PRO A 19 -3.28 10.27 11.68
N PHE A 20 -2.39 9.77 12.53
CA PHE A 20 -1.96 8.38 12.59
C PHE A 20 -1.51 8.10 14.02
N GLU A 21 -1.94 6.96 14.57
CA GLU A 21 -1.52 6.53 15.90
C GLU A 21 -1.01 5.09 15.88
N LYS A 22 -0.06 4.82 16.77
CA LYS A 22 0.48 3.47 16.97
C LYS A 22 -0.63 2.50 17.34
N GLY A 23 -0.57 1.29 16.78
CA GLY A 23 -1.53 0.21 17.01
C GLY A 23 -2.78 0.26 16.12
N TRP A 24 -2.96 1.30 15.29
CA TRP A 24 -4.07 1.32 14.33
C TRP A 24 -3.97 0.15 13.36
N LYS A 25 -5.12 -0.48 13.09
CA LYS A 25 -5.29 -1.43 11.97
C LYS A 25 -5.57 -0.62 10.71
N VAL A 26 -4.79 -0.84 9.67
CA VAL A 26 -4.77 -0.02 8.46
C VAL A 26 -5.05 -0.87 7.23
N ALA A 27 -5.97 -0.39 6.40
CA ALA A 27 -6.06 -0.82 5.00
C ALA A 27 -5.26 0.18 4.12
N VAL A 28 -4.33 -0.34 3.32
CA VAL A 28 -3.61 0.46 2.32
C VAL A 28 -4.38 0.36 1.00
N VAL A 29 -4.70 1.51 0.42
CA VAL A 29 -5.49 1.59 -0.81
C VAL A 29 -4.67 2.24 -1.91
N ASP A 30 -4.66 1.62 -3.10
CA ASP A 30 -3.98 2.09 -4.31
C ASP A 30 -4.95 2.12 -5.50
N ASP A 31 -4.79 3.03 -6.45
CA ASP A 31 -5.68 3.12 -7.62
C ASP A 31 -5.40 1.99 -8.63
N VAL A 32 -4.13 1.79 -8.97
CA VAL A 32 -3.69 0.77 -9.92
C VAL A 32 -2.43 0.10 -9.40
N VAL A 33 -2.44 -1.24 -9.32
CA VAL A 33 -1.27 -2.03 -8.95
C VAL A 33 -0.65 -2.68 -10.19
N THR A 34 0.65 -2.45 -10.37
CA THR A 34 1.48 -3.12 -11.39
C THR A 34 2.33 -4.21 -10.75
N SER A 35 3.56 -3.89 -10.34
CA SER A 35 4.47 -4.77 -9.60
C SER A 35 4.26 -4.73 -8.08
N GLY A 36 3.33 -3.91 -7.57
CA GLY A 36 3.06 -3.76 -6.13
C GLY A 36 4.12 -2.98 -5.34
N GLY A 37 5.20 -2.52 -5.98
CA GLY A 37 6.33 -1.89 -5.27
C GLY A 37 5.97 -0.60 -4.51
N SER A 38 5.06 0.23 -5.04
CA SER A 38 4.58 1.44 -4.35
C SER A 38 3.72 1.09 -3.14
N THR A 39 2.78 0.17 -3.31
CA THR A 39 1.89 -0.32 -2.25
C THR A 39 2.70 -0.98 -1.13
N LEU A 40 3.72 -1.78 -1.46
CA LEU A 40 4.61 -2.41 -0.49
C LEU A 40 5.37 -1.37 0.35
N LYS A 41 5.92 -0.33 -0.27
CA LYS A 41 6.56 0.79 0.45
C LYS A 41 5.59 1.50 1.39
N ALA A 42 4.33 1.66 0.97
CA ALA A 42 3.30 2.25 1.81
C ALA A 42 2.98 1.37 3.02
N CYS A 43 2.91 0.04 2.84
CA CYS A 43 2.73 -0.91 3.93
C CYS A 43 3.88 -0.83 4.94
N GLN A 44 5.13 -0.85 4.46
CA GLN A 44 6.33 -0.74 5.30
C GLN A 44 6.34 0.55 6.11
N ALA A 45 6.02 1.69 5.49
CA ALA A 45 5.93 2.97 6.20
C ALA A 45 4.88 2.96 7.32
N VAL A 46 3.75 2.27 7.12
CA VAL A 46 2.72 2.09 8.15
C VAL A 46 3.24 1.25 9.32
N GLU A 47 3.91 0.13 9.03
CA GLU A 47 4.44 -0.76 10.07
C GLU A 47 5.61 -0.11 10.85
N GLU A 48 6.49 0.63 10.18
CA GLU A 48 7.61 1.37 10.79
C GLU A 48 7.12 2.43 11.80
N GLU A 49 5.99 3.08 11.52
CA GLU A 49 5.36 4.04 12.43
C GLU A 49 4.51 3.36 13.52
N GLY A 50 4.45 2.02 13.53
CA GLY A 50 3.80 1.21 14.56
C GLY A 50 2.33 0.87 14.30
N GLY A 51 1.84 1.05 13.07
CA GLY A 51 0.54 0.52 12.64
C GLY A 51 0.61 -0.95 12.29
N LYS A 52 -0.56 -1.57 12.08
CA LYS A 52 -0.68 -2.94 11.54
C LYS A 52 -1.43 -2.88 10.22
N VAL A 53 -0.76 -3.23 9.12
CA VAL A 53 -1.44 -3.39 7.84
C VAL A 53 -2.26 -4.67 7.90
N VAL A 54 -3.57 -4.57 7.67
CA VAL A 54 -4.49 -5.71 7.70
C VAL A 54 -5.06 -6.05 6.32
N LEU A 55 -4.90 -5.15 5.36
CA LEU A 55 -5.39 -5.32 3.99
C LEU A 55 -4.65 -4.38 3.04
N THR A 56 -4.36 -4.86 1.85
CA THR A 56 -4.03 -4.04 0.68
C THR A 56 -5.15 -4.17 -0.35
N LEU A 57 -5.66 -3.04 -0.83
CA LEU A 57 -6.80 -2.98 -1.76
C LEU A 57 -6.44 -2.13 -2.96
N THR A 58 -6.78 -2.59 -4.16
CA THR A 58 -6.72 -1.74 -5.36
C THR A 58 -8.00 -1.76 -6.18
N LEU A 59 -8.22 -0.69 -6.95
CA LEU A 59 -9.29 -0.69 -7.94
C LEU A 59 -8.92 -1.60 -9.12
N VAL A 60 -7.71 -1.51 -9.67
CA VAL A 60 -7.28 -2.29 -10.83
C VAL A 60 -5.94 -2.98 -10.58
N ASP A 61 -5.92 -4.30 -10.66
CA ASP A 61 -4.69 -5.10 -10.75
C ASP A 61 -4.30 -5.30 -12.22
N ARG A 62 -3.11 -4.84 -12.62
CA ARG A 62 -2.63 -5.00 -14.01
C ARG A 62 -2.15 -6.41 -14.36
N LEU A 63 -2.10 -7.33 -13.40
CA LEU A 63 -1.58 -8.69 -13.57
C LEU A 63 -0.10 -8.69 -13.97
N GLU A 64 0.72 -7.90 -13.26
CA GLU A 64 2.15 -7.71 -13.53
C GLU A 64 3.03 -8.09 -12.31
N GLY A 65 2.58 -9.04 -11.50
CA GLY A 65 3.33 -9.54 -10.35
C GLY A 65 3.05 -8.83 -9.02
N GLY A 66 2.12 -7.87 -8.99
CA GLY A 66 1.84 -7.07 -7.81
C GLY A 66 1.18 -7.85 -6.68
N ARG A 67 0.24 -8.73 -7.00
CA ARG A 67 -0.40 -9.64 -6.03
C ARG A 67 0.64 -10.50 -5.35
N GLU A 68 1.43 -11.20 -6.15
CA GLU A 68 2.44 -12.16 -5.68
C GLU A 68 3.45 -11.46 -4.77
N ASN A 69 3.95 -10.29 -5.19
CA ASN A 69 4.91 -9.51 -4.40
C ASN A 69 4.34 -9.06 -3.04
N LEU A 70 3.05 -8.70 -2.96
CA LEU A 70 2.42 -8.30 -1.71
C LEU A 70 2.14 -9.51 -0.80
N GLU A 71 1.57 -10.57 -1.35
CA GLU A 71 1.22 -11.79 -0.61
C GLU A 71 2.46 -12.54 -0.10
N GLU A 72 3.54 -12.61 -0.88
CA GLU A 72 4.84 -13.17 -0.44
C GLU A 72 5.45 -12.41 0.75
N LYS A 73 5.11 -11.13 0.90
CA LYS A 73 5.52 -10.29 2.04
C LYS A 73 4.53 -10.34 3.20
N GLY A 74 3.50 -11.17 3.11
CA GLY A 74 2.51 -11.40 4.16
C GLY A 74 1.34 -10.39 4.16
N TYR A 75 1.18 -9.60 3.10
CA TYR A 75 0.08 -8.65 2.97
C TYR A 75 -1.06 -9.28 2.16
N GLU A 76 -2.25 -9.37 2.77
CA GLU A 76 -3.46 -9.75 2.05
C GLU A 76 -3.77 -8.72 0.96
N PHE A 77 -4.05 -9.18 -0.26
CA PHE A 77 -4.29 -8.32 -1.43
C PHE A 77 -5.64 -8.60 -2.10
N ILE A 78 -6.45 -7.55 -2.25
CA ILE A 78 -7.74 -7.58 -2.95
C ILE A 78 -7.70 -6.57 -4.10
N SER A 79 -8.22 -6.96 -5.26
CA SER A 79 -8.48 -6.07 -6.38
C SER A 79 -9.97 -6.11 -6.76
N LEU A 80 -10.54 -4.96 -7.13
CA LEU A 80 -11.94 -4.91 -7.60
C LEU A 80 -12.08 -5.32 -9.07
N LEU A 81 -11.08 -4.96 -9.88
CA LEU A 81 -10.98 -5.31 -11.29
C LEU A 81 -9.56 -5.78 -11.58
N THR A 82 -9.43 -6.60 -12.61
CA THR A 82 -8.16 -6.93 -13.23
C THR A 82 -8.05 -6.25 -14.59
N ARG A 83 -6.84 -6.20 -15.16
CA ARG A 83 -6.61 -5.78 -16.55
C ARG A 83 -7.55 -6.50 -17.52
N ASP A 84 -7.78 -7.79 -17.30
CA ASP A 84 -8.58 -8.63 -18.18
C ASP A 84 -10.08 -8.31 -18.09
N ASP A 85 -10.55 -7.69 -16.99
CA ASP A 85 -11.92 -7.19 -16.88
C ASP A 85 -12.16 -5.93 -17.71
N LEU A 86 -11.10 -5.15 -17.97
CA LEU A 86 -11.16 -3.87 -18.69
C LEU A 86 -10.96 -4.00 -20.21
N LEU A 87 -10.34 -5.08 -20.69
CA LEU A 87 -9.98 -5.28 -22.10
C LEU A 87 -11.04 -6.07 -22.89
N LYS A 88 -12.31 -6.07 -22.43
CA LYS A 88 -13.43 -6.71 -23.11
C LYS A 88 -14.10 -5.81 -24.13
#